data_AF-D7FPJ4-F1
#
_entry.id   AF-D7FPJ4-F1
#
_cell.length_a   1.000
_cell.length_b   1.000
_cell.length_c   1.000
_cell.angle_alpha   90.00
_cell.angle_beta   90.00
_cell.angle_gamma   90.00
#
_symmetry.space_group_name_H-M   'P 1'
#
loop_
_entity.id
_entity.type
_entity.pdbx_description
1 polymer ?
#
loop_
_entity_poly.entity_id
_entity_poly.type
_entity_poly.pdbx_seq_one_letter_code
_entity_poly.pdbx_strand_id
1 'polypeptide(L)'
;MAACVVLFERGEVPVVEKILKAQTAGAVGVIVVDNGGCDDGLVDCGRLGGARDGGFAKRDGVHAWSGVKIPAVMVSAADGERFRGMMLLQKIVVEGLGEQLVQR
;
A
#
# COMPACT_ATOMS: atom_id res chain seq x y z
N MET A 1 -13.55 -3.20 16.89
CA MET A 1 -12.23 -3.38 16.25
C MET A 1 -11.49 -2.07 16.36
N ALA A 2 -10.20 -2.09 16.68
CA ALA A 2 -9.38 -0.88 16.71
C ALA A 2 -9.17 -0.38 15.27
N ALA A 3 -9.27 0.93 15.07
CA ALA A 3 -8.97 1.57 13.80
C ALA A 3 -7.45 1.48 13.53
N CYS A 4 -7.06 0.81 12.44
CA CYS A 4 -5.67 0.62 12.06
C CYS A 4 -5.37 1.21 10.68
N VAL A 5 -4.12 1.65 10.50
CA VAL A 5 -3.55 1.94 9.18
C VAL A 5 -2.91 0.66 8.66
N VAL A 6 -3.21 0.28 7.42
CA VAL A 6 -2.69 -0.94 6.79
C VAL A 6 -1.51 -0.60 5.90
N LEU A 7 -0.41 -1.33 6.07
CA LEU A 7 0.77 -1.28 5.19
C LEU A 7 0.73 -2.49 4.25
N PHE A 8 0.84 -2.28 2.93
CA PHE A 8 1.02 -3.39 1.99
C PHE A 8 2.04 -3.09 0.89
N GLU A 9 2.67 -4.15 0.40
CA GLU A 9 3.52 -4.11 -0.79
C GLU A 9 2.70 -3.95 -2.06
N ARG A 10 3.24 -3.23 -3.05
CA ARG A 10 2.76 -3.30 -4.42
C ARG A 10 3.06 -4.69 -5.00
N GLY A 11 2.12 -5.22 -5.78
CA GLY A 11 2.26 -6.55 -6.39
C GLY A 11 1.23 -6.74 -7.50
N GLU A 12 0.82 -7.99 -7.73
CA GLU A 12 -0.06 -8.37 -8.85
C GLU A 12 -1.49 -7.85 -8.73
N VAL A 13 -2.03 -7.78 -7.50
CA VAL A 13 -3.38 -7.28 -7.26
C VAL A 13 -3.42 -5.76 -7.43
N PRO A 14 -4.37 -5.20 -8.20
CA PRO A 14 -4.52 -3.76 -8.39
C PRO A 14 -4.61 -3.01 -7.05
N VAL A 15 -3.94 -1.86 -6.97
CA VAL A 15 -3.84 -1.09 -5.72
C VAL A 15 -5.21 -0.67 -5.20
N VAL A 16 -6.10 -0.24 -6.08
CA VAL A 16 -7.50 0.10 -5.75
C VAL A 16 -8.22 -1.07 -5.07
N GLU A 17 -8.05 -2.28 -5.60
CA GLU A 17 -8.70 -3.48 -5.04
C GLU A 17 -8.16 -3.78 -3.63
N LYS A 18 -6.85 -3.64 -3.40
CA LYS A 18 -6.26 -3.77 -2.06
C LYS A 18 -6.82 -2.74 -1.08
N ILE A 19 -6.96 -1.48 -1.51
CA ILE A 19 -7.52 -0.40 -0.69
C ILE A 19 -8.98 -0.70 -0.31
N LEU A 20 -9.80 -1.11 -1.29
CA LEU A 20 -11.20 -1.45 -1.04
C LEU A 20 -11.32 -2.64 -0.07
N LYS A 21 -10.50 -3.69 -0.23
CA LYS A 21 -10.47 -4.82 0.71
C LYS A 21 -10.05 -4.39 2.12
N ALA A 22 -9.03 -3.55 2.26
CA ALA A 22 -8.60 -3.01 3.55
C ALA A 22 -9.71 -2.15 4.20
N GLN A 23 -10.38 -1.31 3.42
CA GLN A 23 -11.53 -0.51 3.87
C GLN A 23 -12.67 -1.41 4.37
N THR A 24 -13.05 -2.46 3.64
CA THR A 24 -14.07 -3.43 4.06
C THR A 24 -13.68 -4.15 5.35
N ALA A 25 -12.38 -4.37 5.58
CA ALA A 25 -11.85 -4.93 6.81
C ALA A 25 -11.80 -3.93 7.99
N GLY A 26 -12.21 -2.68 7.79
CA GLY A 26 -12.26 -1.65 8.84
C GLY A 26 -10.98 -0.82 9.00
N ALA A 27 -10.06 -0.86 8.02
CA ALA A 27 -8.92 0.05 8.01
C ALA A 27 -9.37 1.51 7.90
N VAL A 28 -8.63 2.42 8.53
CA VAL A 28 -8.88 3.88 8.46
C VAL A 28 -7.92 4.61 7.54
N GLY A 29 -6.94 3.90 7.01
CA GLY A 29 -5.97 4.43 6.06
C GLY A 29 -5.06 3.33 5.52
N VAL A 30 -4.40 3.63 4.41
CA VAL A 30 -3.51 2.69 3.72
C VAL A 30 -2.19 3.37 3.36
N ILE A 31 -1.10 2.66 3.59
CA ILE A 31 0.24 2.98 3.08
C ILE A 31 0.63 1.87 2.09
N VAL A 32 0.90 2.28 0.85
CA VAL A 32 1.34 1.39 -0.23
C VAL A 32 2.84 1.53 -0.40
N VAL A 33 3.58 0.45 -0.19
CA VAL A 33 5.03 0.42 -0.43
C VAL A 33 5.27 0.10 -1.91
N ASP A 34 6.03 0.95 -2.59
CA ASP A 34 6.47 0.66 -3.94
C ASP A 34 7.45 -0.53 -3.97
N ASN A 35 7.35 -1.37 -4.98
CA ASN A 35 8.21 -2.54 -5.13
C ASN A 35 9.53 -2.24 -5.90
N GLY A 36 9.99 -0.99 -5.87
CA GLY A 36 11.20 -0.52 -6.56
C GLY A 36 11.03 -0.30 -8.06
N GLY A 37 9.78 -0.23 -8.54
CA GLY A 37 9.50 0.10 -9.93
C GLY A 37 9.36 1.61 -10.18
N CYS A 38 9.37 2.41 -9.12
CA CYS A 38 9.50 3.86 -9.12
C CYS A 38 10.87 4.27 -8.57
N ASP A 39 11.31 5.48 -8.88
CA ASP A 39 12.38 6.12 -8.10
C ASP A 39 11.86 6.56 -6.71
N ASP A 40 12.77 6.95 -5.82
CA ASP A 40 12.41 7.39 -4.46
C ASP A 40 11.54 8.66 -4.44
N GLY A 41 11.57 9.44 -5.53
CA GLY A 41 10.73 10.62 -5.69
C GLY A 41 9.27 10.30 -6.01
N LEU A 42 8.97 9.07 -6.44
CA LEU A 42 7.66 8.62 -6.92
C LEU A 42 7.05 9.52 -8.01
N VAL A 43 7.88 10.34 -8.66
CA VAL A 43 7.42 11.34 -9.64
C VAL A 43 7.09 10.61 -10.93
N ASP A 44 5.90 10.88 -11.47
CA ASP A 44 5.44 10.32 -12.74
C ASP A 44 5.46 8.77 -12.84
N CYS A 45 5.48 8.07 -11.71
CA CYS A 45 5.49 6.60 -11.72
C CYS A 45 4.22 5.99 -12.34
N GLY A 46 3.16 6.78 -12.54
CA GLY A 46 1.97 6.40 -13.31
C GLY A 46 1.16 5.25 -12.68
N ARG A 47 1.41 4.96 -11.40
CA ARG A 47 0.90 3.78 -10.68
C ARG A 47 0.00 4.16 -9.50
N LEU A 48 0.25 5.32 -8.89
CA LEU A 48 -0.71 6.09 -8.09
C LEU A 48 -0.60 7.55 -8.53
N GLY A 49 -1.70 8.29 -8.45
CA GLY A 49 -1.73 9.68 -8.88
C GLY A 49 -1.16 10.62 -7.84
N GLY A 50 -0.47 11.66 -8.31
CA GLY A 50 -0.17 12.82 -7.48
C GLY A 50 -1.35 13.78 -7.43
N ALA A 51 -1.36 14.68 -6.45
CA ALA A 51 -2.37 15.76 -6.37
C ALA A 51 -2.40 16.62 -7.65
N ARG A 52 -1.26 16.75 -8.35
CA ARG A 52 -1.13 17.48 -9.62
C ARG A 52 -1.79 16.75 -10.81
N ASP A 53 -1.99 15.44 -10.70
CA ASP A 53 -2.61 14.59 -11.72
C ASP A 53 -4.07 14.23 -11.37
N GLY A 54 -4.68 14.96 -10.43
CA GLY A 54 -6.04 14.69 -9.94
C GLY A 54 -6.13 13.56 -8.92
N GLY A 55 -5.00 13.09 -8.39
CA GLY A 55 -4.93 12.11 -7.29
C GLY A 55 -5.07 10.64 -7.70
N PHE A 56 -5.39 10.36 -8.97
CA PHE A 56 -5.54 9.00 -9.51
C PHE A 56 -4.39 8.62 -10.44
N ALA A 57 -4.09 7.34 -10.57
CA ALA A 57 -3.10 6.91 -11.56
C ALA A 57 -3.54 7.39 -12.96
N LYS A 58 -2.59 7.88 -13.77
CA LYS A 58 -2.88 8.54 -15.06
C LYS A 58 -3.76 7.72 -16.03
N ARG A 59 -3.77 6.40 -15.90
CA ARG A 59 -4.53 5.47 -16.75
C ARG A 59 -5.80 4.95 -16.10
N ASP A 60 -6.03 5.25 -14.83
CA ASP A 60 -7.20 4.77 -14.12
C ASP A 60 -8.41 5.65 -14.43
N GLY A 61 -9.55 5.00 -14.64
CA GLY A 61 -10.82 5.71 -14.68
C GLY A 61 -11.23 6.16 -13.27
N VAL A 62 -11.74 7.38 -13.14
CA VAL A 62 -12.27 7.94 -11.87
C VAL A 62 -13.27 6.98 -11.20
N HIS A 63 -14.07 6.26 -12.00
CA HIS A 63 -15.05 5.30 -11.51
C HIS A 63 -14.42 4.16 -10.68
N ALA A 64 -13.21 3.71 -11.02
CA ALA A 64 -12.53 2.66 -10.27
C ALA A 64 -12.25 3.09 -8.82
N TRP A 65 -12.00 4.38 -8.61
CA TRP A 65 -11.65 4.95 -7.31
C TRP A 65 -12.87 5.49 -6.53
N SER A 66 -14.06 5.53 -7.14
CA SER A 66 -15.26 6.14 -6.52
C SER A 66 -15.67 5.52 -5.18
N GLY A 67 -15.35 4.24 -4.96
CA GLY A 67 -15.61 3.50 -3.72
C GLY A 67 -14.58 3.70 -2.61
N VAL A 68 -13.44 4.34 -2.90
CA VAL A 68 -12.38 4.60 -1.92
C VAL A 68 -12.80 5.80 -1.06
N LYS A 69 -12.86 5.59 0.27
CA LYS A 69 -13.26 6.59 1.27
C LYS A 69 -12.23 6.80 2.38
N ILE A 70 -11.18 5.99 2.41
CA ILE A 70 -10.07 6.12 3.34
C ILE A 70 -8.84 6.72 2.63
N PRO A 71 -8.01 7.51 3.33
CA PRO A 71 -6.78 8.03 2.77
C PRO A 71 -5.84 6.89 2.38
N ALA A 72 -5.24 7.01 1.19
CA ALA A 72 -4.23 6.09 0.67
C ALA A 72 -3.03 6.88 0.15
N VAL A 73 -1.82 6.48 0.55
CA VAL A 73 -0.57 7.10 0.12
C VAL A 73 0.40 6.04 -0.36
N MET A 74 1.21 6.36 -1.38
CA MET A 74 2.35 5.53 -1.79
C MET A 74 3.63 6.08 -1.16
N VAL A 75 4.52 5.18 -0.75
CA VAL A 75 5.87 5.50 -0.25
C VAL A 75 6.91 4.70 -1.03
N SER A 76 8.15 5.18 -1.02
CA SER A 76 9.29 4.50 -1.64
C SER A 76 9.54 3.14 -0.99
N ALA A 77 10.27 2.25 -1.69
CA ALA A 77 10.71 0.99 -1.11
C ALA A 77 11.57 1.22 0.15
N ALA A 78 12.43 2.24 0.12
CA ALA A 78 13.29 2.62 1.25
C ALA A 78 12.48 3.06 2.48
N ASP A 79 11.43 3.87 2.30
CA ASP A 79 10.54 4.26 3.40
C ASP A 79 9.66 3.10 3.88
N GLY A 80 9.28 2.20 2.97
CA GLY A 80 8.60 0.94 3.32
C GLY A 80 9.42 0.08 4.29
N GLU A 81 10.72 -0.06 4.05
CA GLU A 81 11.63 -0.75 4.98
C GLU A 81 11.71 -0.05 6.34
N ARG A 82 11.69 1.29 6.36
CA ARG A 82 11.64 2.05 7.62
C ARG A 82 10.36 1.75 8.40
N PHE A 83 9.20 1.71 7.74
CA PHE A 83 7.94 1.33 8.39
C PHE A 83 8.01 -0.08 8.97
N ARG A 84 8.52 -1.05 8.20
CA ARG A 84 8.69 -2.43 8.68
C ARG A 84 9.59 -2.53 9.89
N GLY A 85 10.69 -1.77 9.92
CA GLY A 85 11.60 -1.73 11.06
C GLY A 85 11.00 -1.09 12.32
N MET A 86 10.02 -0.19 12.16
CA MET A 86 9.29 0.42 13.29
C MET A 86 8.14 -0.47 13.81
N MET A 87 7.55 -1.28 12.94
CA MET A 87 6.59 -2.29 13.36
C MET A 87 7.37 -3.41 14.06
N LEU A 88 6.87 -3.92 15.19
CA LEU A 88 7.45 -5.09 15.88
C LEU A 88 7.21 -6.38 15.07
N LEU A 89 7.57 -6.37 13.79
CA LEU A 89 7.44 -7.49 12.87
C LEU A 89 8.68 -8.36 12.97
N GLN A 90 8.49 -9.64 13.28
CA GLN A 90 9.53 -10.64 13.09
C GLN A 90 9.32 -11.33 11.76
N LYS A 91 10.40 -11.47 10.99
CA LYS A 91 10.46 -12.44 9.89
C LYS A 91 10.59 -13.83 10.49
N ILE A 92 9.64 -14.70 10.17
CA ILE A 92 9.71 -16.12 10.50
C ILE A 92 9.59 -16.94 9.23
N VAL A 93 10.32 -18.05 9.15
CA VAL A 93 10.10 -19.05 8.10
C VAL A 93 9.05 -20.01 8.64
N VAL A 94 7.91 -20.08 7.96
CA VAL A 94 6.87 -21.05 8.29
C VAL A 94 7.00 -22.22 7.31
N GLU A 95 7.16 -23.43 7.85
CA GLU A 95 7.26 -24.64 7.05
C GLU A 95 6.05 -24.77 6.11
N GLY A 96 6.32 -25.00 4.82
CA GLY A 96 5.28 -25.07 3.78
C GLY A 96 4.70 -23.74 3.30
N LEU A 97 5.01 -22.61 3.95
CA LEU A 97 4.50 -21.27 3.61
C LEU A 97 5.60 -20.25 3.25
N GLY A 98 6.86 -20.54 3.55
CA GLY A 98 7.98 -19.63 3.26
C GLY A 98 8.10 -18.49 4.27
N GLU A 99 8.77 -17.39 3.88
CA GLU A 99 8.98 -16.23 4.76
C GLU A 99 7.68 -15.45 5.02
N GLN A 100 7.38 -15.21 6.29
CA GLN A 100 6.21 -14.46 6.75
C GLN A 100 6.63 -13.33 7.69
N LEU A 101 5.91 -12.21 7.66
CA LEU A 101 6.02 -11.12 8.62
C LEU A 101 4.93 -11.26 9.68
N VAL A 102 5.31 -11.45 10.95
CA VAL A 102 4.38 -11.59 12.08
C VAL A 102 4.59 -10.48 13.10
N GLN A 103 3.49 -9.89 13.58
CA GLN A 103 3.52 -8.93 14.67
C GLN A 103 3.74 -9.66 16.00
N ARG A 104 4.73 -9.21 16.77
CA ARG A 104 5.03 -9.76 18.10
C ARG A 104 4.05 -9.28 19.16
#